data_AF-U2TEY0-F1
#
_entry.id   AF-U2TEY0-F1
#
_cell.length_a   1.000
_cell.length_b   1.000
_cell.length_c   1.000
_cell.angle_alpha   90.00
_cell.angle_beta   90.00
_cell.angle_gamma   90.00
#
_symmetry.space_group_name_H-M   'P 1'
#
loop_
_entity.id
_entity.type
_entity.pdbx_description
1 polymer ?
#
loop_
_entity_poly.entity_id
_entity_poly.type
_entity_poly.pdbx_seq_one_letter_code
_entity_poly.pdbx_strand_id
1 'polypeptide(L)'
;MEIDFNESDLLKEVLNFKIASRKYLEEKYGFKRLDYTIENINDFLRNNNNGIIHKTKHYLYYFGKYDEKIFKIEDRNINMKMLFRRELISIIVLFKKEKLNIYQFNKQINRTQENTKNIQNDLKQILKNFNIKYSEYMKCESI
;
A
#
# COMPACT_ATOMS: atom_id res chain seq x y z
N MET A 1 1.37 18.29 1.25
CA MET A 1 1.69 16.95 1.76
C MET A 1 1.18 15.96 0.73
N GLU A 2 1.97 14.99 0.33
CA GLU A 2 1.54 13.90 -0.57
C GLU A 2 1.40 12.62 0.27
N ILE A 3 0.49 11.74 -0.14
CA ILE A 3 0.30 10.42 0.49
C ILE A 3 0.91 9.34 -0.40
N ASP A 4 1.41 8.28 0.22
CA ASP A 4 1.99 7.16 -0.54
C ASP A 4 0.89 6.26 -1.17
N PHE A 5 1.29 5.25 -1.95
CA PHE A 5 0.34 4.35 -2.61
C PHE A 5 -0.50 3.51 -1.64
N ASN A 6 0.08 3.08 -0.52
CA ASN A 6 -0.66 2.27 0.45
C ASN A 6 -1.67 3.16 1.19
N GLU A 7 -1.29 4.39 1.52
CA GLU A 7 -2.17 5.41 2.07
C GLU A 7 -3.29 5.78 1.08
N SER A 8 -2.96 5.93 -0.21
CA SER A 8 -3.93 6.17 -1.27
C SER A 8 -4.90 5.00 -1.45
N ASP A 9 -4.42 3.76 -1.45
CA ASP A 9 -5.25 2.56 -1.54
C ASP A 9 -6.19 2.45 -0.33
N LEU A 10 -5.68 2.71 0.87
CA LEU A 10 -6.49 2.73 2.09
C LEU A 10 -7.56 3.82 2.05
N LEU A 11 -7.21 5.03 1.62
CA LEU A 11 -8.16 6.13 1.45
C LEU A 11 -9.27 5.75 0.47
N LYS A 12 -8.91 5.19 -0.70
CA LYS A 12 -9.89 4.71 -1.70
C LYS A 12 -10.82 3.63 -1.13
N GLU A 13 -10.29 2.68 -0.37
CA GLU A 13 -11.11 1.64 0.27
C GLU A 13 -12.10 2.23 1.28
N VAL A 14 -11.63 3.09 2.20
CA VAL A 14 -12.51 3.71 3.21
C VAL A 14 -13.59 4.56 2.54
N LEU A 15 -13.26 5.30 1.49
CA LEU A 15 -14.21 6.14 0.77
C LEU A 15 -15.25 5.33 -0.03
N ASN A 16 -14.85 4.19 -0.61
CA ASN A 16 -15.76 3.31 -1.35
C ASN A 16 -16.82 2.67 -0.44
N PHE A 17 -16.41 2.18 0.72
CA PHE A 17 -17.33 1.50 1.65
C PHE A 17 -18.05 2.45 2.60
N LYS A 18 -17.56 3.70 2.75
CA LYS A 18 -17.94 4.70 3.76
C LYS A 18 -17.72 4.27 5.22
N ILE A 19 -17.81 2.97 5.51
CA ILE A 19 -17.47 2.32 6.77
C ILE A 19 -16.67 1.05 6.43
N ALA A 20 -15.42 1.00 6.87
CA ALA A 20 -14.52 -0.13 6.68
C ALA A 20 -14.17 -0.79 8.01
N SER A 21 -14.18 -2.14 8.05
CA SER A 21 -13.74 -2.90 9.22
C SER A 21 -12.22 -2.81 9.39
N ARG A 22 -11.77 -2.47 10.60
CA ARG A 22 -10.33 -2.41 10.92
C ARG A 22 -9.67 -3.77 10.78
N LYS A 23 -10.31 -4.82 11.29
CA LYS A 23 -9.82 -6.21 11.18
C LYS A 23 -9.60 -6.59 9.72
N TYR A 24 -10.58 -6.29 8.86
CA TYR A 24 -10.47 -6.55 7.43
C TYR A 24 -9.29 -5.81 6.79
N LEU A 25 -9.09 -4.53 7.12
CA LEU A 25 -7.99 -3.74 6.57
C LEU A 25 -6.62 -4.24 7.06
N GLU A 26 -6.50 -4.57 8.33
CA GLU A 26 -5.27 -5.11 8.92
C GLU A 26 -4.92 -6.49 8.35
N GLU A 27 -5.90 -7.38 8.18
CA GLU A 27 -5.68 -8.73 7.66
C GLU A 27 -5.42 -8.74 6.15
N LYS A 28 -6.28 -8.05 5.37
CA LYS A 28 -6.22 -8.09 3.90
C LYS A 28 -5.05 -7.27 3.35
N TYR A 29 -4.81 -6.10 3.92
CA TYR A 29 -3.75 -5.20 3.45
C TYR A 29 -2.49 -5.30 4.33
N GLY A 30 -2.53 -5.96 5.49
CA GLY A 30 -1.34 -6.14 6.31
C GLY A 30 -0.81 -4.85 6.94
N PHE A 31 -1.68 -3.86 7.17
CA PHE A 31 -1.32 -2.58 7.81
C PHE A 31 -0.98 -2.80 9.29
N LYS A 32 0.31 -2.74 9.64
CA LYS A 32 0.77 -2.90 11.04
C LYS A 32 0.66 -1.63 11.90
N ARG A 33 0.51 -0.46 11.27
CA ARG A 33 0.47 0.85 11.93
C ARG A 33 -0.70 1.67 11.41
N LEU A 34 -1.88 1.05 11.34
CA LEU A 34 -3.06 1.63 10.73
C LEU A 34 -3.40 3.01 11.29
N ASP A 35 -3.28 3.22 12.61
CA ASP A 35 -3.57 4.53 13.20
C ASP A 35 -2.61 5.63 12.74
N TYR A 36 -1.32 5.33 12.61
CA TYR A 36 -0.33 6.29 12.09
C TYR A 36 -0.60 6.61 10.62
N THR A 37 -0.89 5.59 9.81
CA THR A 37 -1.29 5.75 8.41
C THR A 37 -2.56 6.62 8.28
N ILE A 38 -3.54 6.43 9.16
CA ILE A 38 -4.76 7.25 9.17
C ILE A 38 -4.49 8.70 9.59
N GLU A 39 -3.58 8.96 10.53
CA GLU A 39 -3.21 10.35 10.86
C GLU A 39 -2.55 11.05 9.65
N ASN A 40 -1.62 10.39 8.96
CA ASN A 40 -1.02 10.95 7.74
C ASN A 40 -2.07 11.26 6.66
N ILE A 41 -3.00 10.33 6.42
CA ILE A 41 -4.11 10.53 5.48
C ILE A 41 -5.01 11.69 5.94
N ASN A 42 -5.29 11.82 7.23
CA ASN A 42 -6.10 12.92 7.76
C ASN A 42 -5.41 14.27 7.60
N ASP A 43 -4.09 14.35 7.79
CA ASP A 43 -3.32 15.57 7.53
C ASP A 43 -3.34 15.94 6.05
N PHE A 44 -3.21 14.96 5.16
CA PHE A 44 -3.42 15.17 3.72
C PHE A 44 -4.83 15.71 3.40
N LEU A 45 -5.88 15.10 3.97
CA LEU A 45 -7.26 15.52 3.73
C LEU A 45 -7.52 16.94 4.22
N ARG A 46 -7.05 17.29 5.42
CA ARG A 46 -7.14 18.65 6.00
C ARG A 46 -6.44 19.69 5.13
N ASN A 47 -5.22 19.40 4.68
CA ASN A 47 -4.44 20.30 3.83
C ASN A 47 -5.11 20.57 2.47
N ASN A 48 -6.00 19.67 2.02
CA ASN A 48 -6.76 19.82 0.79
C ASN A 48 -8.22 20.24 1.04
N ASN A 49 -8.56 20.73 2.23
CA ASN A 49 -9.90 21.20 2.61
C ASN A 49 -11.02 20.13 2.53
N ASN A 50 -10.74 18.90 2.93
CA ASN A 50 -11.72 17.80 2.94
C ASN A 50 -12.08 17.39 4.36
N GLY A 51 -13.19 16.64 4.49
CA GLY A 51 -13.48 15.90 5.72
C GLY A 51 -12.38 14.89 6.05
N ILE A 52 -12.36 14.40 7.28
CA ILE A 52 -11.36 13.42 7.78
C ILE A 52 -11.95 12.01 7.89
N ILE A 53 -11.07 11.02 7.92
CA ILE A 53 -11.42 9.66 8.34
C ILE A 53 -11.54 9.64 9.87
N HIS A 54 -12.70 9.22 10.35
CA HIS A 54 -12.95 8.94 11.75
C HIS A 54 -12.68 7.47 12.06
N LYS A 55 -12.25 7.20 13.30
CA LYS A 55 -11.89 5.85 13.75
C LYS A 55 -12.58 5.50 15.06
N THR A 56 -13.00 4.25 15.16
CA THR A 56 -13.36 3.57 16.41
C THR A 56 -12.41 2.39 16.62
N LYS A 57 -12.61 1.62 17.70
CA LYS A 57 -11.90 0.36 17.95
C LYS A 57 -12.06 -0.66 16.82
N HIS A 58 -13.19 -0.64 16.11
CA HIS A 58 -13.54 -1.71 15.15
C HIS A 58 -13.68 -1.22 13.70
N TYR A 59 -13.93 0.07 13.50
CA TYR A 59 -14.28 0.62 12.18
C TYR A 59 -13.56 1.92 11.90
N LEU A 60 -13.31 2.15 10.61
CA LEU A 60 -12.96 3.44 10.02
C LEU A 60 -14.13 3.94 9.18
N TYR A 61 -14.42 5.23 9.22
CA TYR A 61 -15.54 5.78 8.46
C TYR A 61 -15.31 7.21 7.99
N TYR A 62 -15.91 7.54 6.84
CA TYR A 62 -15.81 8.83 6.20
C TYR A 62 -17.19 9.30 5.75
N PHE A 63 -17.67 10.41 6.33
CA PHE A 63 -18.97 11.02 5.99
C PHE A 63 -18.85 12.49 5.58
N GLY A 64 -17.63 12.97 5.31
CA GLY A 64 -17.38 14.35 4.90
C GLY A 64 -17.71 14.63 3.43
N LYS A 65 -17.70 15.92 3.06
CA LYS A 65 -17.55 16.32 1.67
C LYS A 65 -16.09 16.13 1.25
N TYR A 66 -15.89 15.64 0.03
CA TYR A 66 -14.59 15.46 -0.57
C TYR A 66 -14.56 16.06 -1.98
N ASP A 67 -13.40 16.54 -2.41
CA ASP A 67 -13.14 16.86 -3.81
C ASP A 67 -12.91 15.57 -4.61
N GLU A 68 -13.73 15.32 -5.63
CA GLU A 68 -13.57 14.18 -6.54
C GLU A 68 -12.21 14.15 -7.24
N LYS A 69 -11.50 15.29 -7.34
CA LYS A 69 -10.13 15.33 -7.87
C LYS A 69 -9.15 14.52 -7.01
N ILE A 70 -9.43 14.31 -5.72
CA ILE A 70 -8.63 13.43 -4.84
C ILE A 70 -8.81 11.96 -5.25
N PHE A 71 -9.93 11.60 -5.87
CA PHE A 71 -10.14 10.27 -6.47
C PHE A 71 -9.44 10.12 -7.80
N LYS A 72 -9.25 11.23 -8.53
CA LYS A 72 -8.53 11.29 -9.81
C LYS A 72 -7.02 11.19 -9.69
N ILE A 73 -6.46 10.78 -8.53
CA ILE A 73 -5.07 10.31 -8.45
C ILE A 73 -4.92 9.23 -9.53
N GLU A 74 -4.24 9.62 -10.61
CA GLU A 74 -4.54 9.23 -11.99
C GLU A 74 -4.82 7.74 -12.18
N ASP A 75 -5.85 7.42 -12.97
CA ASP A 75 -6.16 6.04 -13.41
C ASP A 75 -4.99 5.36 -14.13
N ARG A 76 -3.99 6.10 -14.64
CA ARG A 76 -2.74 5.51 -15.15
C ARG A 76 -1.90 4.85 -14.04
N ASN A 77 -2.20 5.13 -12.77
CA ASN A 77 -1.62 4.52 -11.58
C ASN A 77 -2.46 3.38 -10.99
N ILE A 78 -3.68 3.10 -11.52
CA ILE A 78 -4.50 1.92 -11.14
C ILE A 78 -3.70 0.62 -11.23
N ASN A 79 -2.69 0.59 -12.11
CA ASN A 79 -1.96 -0.61 -12.44
C ASN A 79 -1.25 -1.29 -11.27
N MET A 80 -1.19 -0.75 -10.04
CA MET A 80 -0.63 -1.51 -8.90
C MET A 80 -1.29 -1.21 -7.55
N LYS A 81 -2.62 -1.40 -7.42
CA LYS A 81 -3.26 -1.62 -6.10
C LYS A 81 -2.40 -2.58 -5.28
N MET A 82 -2.24 -2.34 -3.99
CA MET A 82 -1.40 -3.11 -3.08
C MET A 82 -1.62 -4.63 -3.21
N LEU A 83 -2.87 -5.06 -3.37
CA LEU A 83 -3.21 -6.48 -3.58
C LEU A 83 -2.69 -7.01 -4.92
N PHE A 84 -2.92 -6.30 -6.01
CA PHE A 84 -2.42 -6.68 -7.33
C PHE A 84 -0.88 -6.70 -7.36
N ARG A 85 -0.24 -5.72 -6.73
CA ARG A 85 1.21 -5.69 -6.57
C ARG A 85 1.73 -6.92 -5.83
N ARG A 86 1.03 -7.34 -4.78
CA ARG A 86 1.39 -8.55 -4.02
C ARG A 86 1.18 -9.82 -4.82
N GLU A 87 0.11 -9.91 -5.58
CA GLU A 87 -0.14 -11.04 -6.48
C GLU A 87 0.97 -11.15 -7.53
N LEU A 88 1.33 -10.03 -8.16
CA LEU A 88 2.42 -9.99 -9.14
C LEU A 88 3.77 -10.40 -8.51
N ILE A 89 4.12 -9.86 -7.35
CA ILE A 89 5.35 -10.24 -6.64
C ILE A 89 5.31 -11.74 -6.27
N SER A 90 4.15 -12.27 -5.86
CA SER A 90 3.99 -13.68 -5.54
C SER A 90 4.25 -14.58 -6.75
N ILE A 91 3.71 -14.23 -7.92
CA ILE A 91 3.99 -14.93 -9.19
C ILE A 91 5.49 -14.91 -9.48
N ILE A 92 6.15 -13.74 -9.34
CA ILE A 92 7.60 -13.64 -9.57
C ILE A 92 8.37 -14.53 -8.59
N VAL A 93 8.03 -14.52 -7.29
CA VAL A 93 8.68 -15.34 -6.27
C VAL A 93 8.51 -16.84 -6.56
N LEU A 94 7.34 -17.26 -7.06
CA LEU A 94 7.03 -18.67 -7.32
C LEU A 94 7.68 -19.20 -8.60
N PHE A 95 7.70 -18.40 -9.67
CA PHE A 95 8.04 -18.87 -11.02
C PHE A 95 9.40 -18.39 -11.53
N LYS A 96 9.92 -17.26 -11.02
CA LYS A 96 11.22 -16.76 -11.47
C LYS A 96 12.34 -17.53 -10.79
N LYS A 97 13.24 -18.10 -11.60
CA LYS A 97 14.47 -18.76 -11.08
C LYS A 97 15.37 -17.79 -10.31
N GLU A 98 15.34 -16.52 -10.69
CA GLU A 98 16.10 -15.46 -10.04
C GLU A 98 15.25 -14.72 -9.00
N LYS A 99 15.91 -14.23 -7.95
CA LYS A 99 15.30 -13.33 -6.96
C LYS A 99 14.83 -12.01 -7.61
N LEU A 100 13.78 -11.41 -7.05
CA LEU A 100 13.25 -10.12 -7.45
C LEU A 100 14.25 -9.02 -7.12
N ASN A 101 14.76 -8.35 -8.16
CA ASN A 101 15.50 -7.09 -8.01
C ASN A 101 14.49 -5.94 -7.88
N ILE A 102 14.38 -5.38 -6.67
CA ILE A 102 13.38 -4.33 -6.35
C ILE A 102 13.62 -3.06 -7.17
N TYR A 103 14.88 -2.70 -7.44
CA TYR A 103 15.22 -1.54 -8.24
C TYR A 103 14.75 -1.70 -9.69
N GLN A 104 15.07 -2.85 -10.32
CA GLN A 104 14.62 -3.16 -11.67
C GLN A 104 13.09 -3.26 -11.75
N PHE A 105 12.46 -3.89 -10.75
CA PHE A 105 10.99 -3.96 -10.66
C PHE A 105 10.39 -2.55 -10.62
N ASN A 106 10.88 -1.67 -9.75
CA ASN A 106 10.45 -0.26 -9.67
C ASN A 106 10.62 0.49 -10.99
N LYS A 107 11.73 0.27 -11.69
CA LYS A 107 11.99 0.87 -13.00
C LYS A 107 10.96 0.39 -14.04
N GLN A 108 10.63 -0.90 -14.05
CA GLN A 108 9.65 -1.47 -14.99
C GLN A 108 8.23 -0.97 -14.74
N ILE A 109 7.88 -0.68 -13.48
CA ILE A 109 6.58 -0.09 -13.14
C ILE A 109 6.60 1.45 -13.11
N ASN A 110 7.68 2.09 -13.59
CA ASN A 110 7.88 3.55 -13.67
C ASN A 110 7.63 4.31 -12.35
N ARG A 111 8.33 3.93 -11.27
CA ARG A 111 8.09 4.46 -9.91
C ARG A 111 9.28 5.16 -9.25
N THR A 112 8.98 6.11 -8.34
CA THR A 112 9.94 6.89 -7.51
C THR A 112 10.50 6.09 -6.33
N GLN A 113 11.57 6.61 -5.69
CA GLN A 113 12.28 5.95 -4.58
C GLN A 113 11.42 5.61 -3.36
N GLU A 114 10.40 6.43 -3.04
CA GLU A 114 9.49 6.23 -1.91
C GLU A 114 8.77 4.86 -1.96
N ASN A 115 8.58 4.33 -3.17
CA ASN A 115 7.95 3.03 -3.42
C ASN A 115 8.81 1.83 -3.05
N THR A 116 10.12 2.00 -2.93
CA THR A 116 11.05 0.92 -2.60
C THR A 116 10.71 0.31 -1.24
N LYS A 117 10.36 1.14 -0.25
CA LYS A 117 9.98 0.65 1.10
C LYS A 117 8.68 -0.16 1.05
N ASN A 118 7.70 0.28 0.28
CA ASN A 118 6.41 -0.40 0.15
C ASN A 118 6.57 -1.76 -0.53
N ILE A 119 7.34 -1.85 -1.61
CA ILE A 119 7.65 -3.13 -2.28
C ILE A 119 8.48 -4.06 -1.38
N GLN A 120 9.45 -3.52 -0.62
CA GLN A 120 10.19 -4.32 0.36
C GLN A 120 9.26 -4.91 1.42
N ASN A 121 8.30 -4.13 1.91
CA ASN A 121 7.32 -4.59 2.89
C ASN A 121 6.39 -5.66 2.30
N ASP A 122 5.92 -5.48 1.07
CA ASP A 122 5.12 -6.48 0.38
C ASP A 122 5.89 -7.78 0.16
N LEU A 123 7.12 -7.69 -0.32
CA LEU A 123 8.00 -8.84 -0.49
C LEU A 123 8.24 -9.57 0.84
N LYS A 124 8.48 -8.86 1.95
CA LYS A 124 8.61 -9.47 3.28
C LYS A 124 7.35 -10.23 3.69
N GLN A 125 6.17 -9.68 3.43
CA GLN A 125 4.91 -10.36 3.75
C GLN A 125 4.71 -11.60 2.89
N ILE A 126 4.98 -11.52 1.58
CA ILE A 126 4.84 -12.64 0.64
C ILE A 126 5.80 -13.78 0.99
N LEU A 127 7.08 -13.46 1.25
CA LEU A 127 8.06 -14.46 1.64
C LEU A 127 7.69 -15.14 2.96
N LYS A 128 7.16 -14.38 3.93
CA LYS A 128 6.62 -14.95 5.16
C LYS A 128 5.49 -15.95 4.87
N ASN A 129 4.58 -15.63 3.95
CA ASN A 129 3.48 -16.52 3.56
C ASN A 129 3.98 -17.82 2.91
N PHE A 130 5.09 -17.76 2.18
CA PHE A 130 5.75 -18.94 1.60
C PHE A 130 6.78 -19.61 2.54
N ASN A 131 6.87 -19.18 3.80
CA ASN A 131 7.84 -19.67 4.78
C ASN A 131 9.32 -19.52 4.31
N ILE A 132 9.61 -18.49 3.53
CA ILE A 132 10.95 -18.14 3.06
C ILE A 132 11.49 -17.00 3.93
N LYS A 133 12.73 -17.13 4.44
CA LYS A 133 13.31 -16.04 5.23
C LYS A 133 13.70 -14.88 4.31
N TYR A 134 13.46 -13.66 4.76
CA TYR A 134 13.81 -12.47 3.97
C TYR A 134 15.32 -12.40 3.64
N SER A 135 16.18 -12.86 4.55
CA SER A 135 17.64 -12.96 4.34
C SER A 135 18.03 -13.95 3.25
N GLU A 136 17.25 -15.02 3.07
CA GLU A 136 17.46 -15.99 1.98
C GLU A 136 17.11 -15.38 0.63
N TYR A 137 16.31 -14.32 0.60
CA TYR A 137 15.85 -13.64 -0.61
C TYR A 137 16.65 -12.37 -0.94
N MET A 138 17.08 -11.61 0.07
CA MET A 138 18.08 -10.55 -0.06
C MET A 138 19.40 -11.18 -0.50
N LYS A 139 19.76 -11.07 -1.78
CA LYS A 139 21.18 -11.23 -2.15
C LYS A 139 21.94 -10.09 -1.47
N CYS A 140 22.96 -10.43 -0.68
CA CYS A 140 24.09 -9.54 -0.48
C CYS A 140 24.74 -9.32 -1.85
N GLU A 141 24.34 -8.30 -2.59
CA GLU A 141 25.16 -7.78 -3.68
C GLU A 141 26.05 -6.69 -3.11
N SER A 142 27.17 -7.13 -2.54
CA SER A 142 28.41 -6.38 -2.55
C SER A 142 29.40 -7.22 -3.35
N ILE A 143 29.41 -7.03 -4.67
CA ILE A 143 30.60 -7.22 -5.50
C ILE A 143 30.81 -5.90 -6.21
#